data_AF-A0A1C1A7F1-F1
#
_entry.id   AF-A0A1C1A7F1-F1
#
_cell.length_a   1.000
_cell.length_b   1.000
_cell.length_c   1.000
_cell.angle_alpha   90.00
_cell.angle_beta   90.00
_cell.angle_gamma   90.00
#
_symmetry.space_group_name_H-M   'P 1'
#
loop_
_entity.id
_entity.type
_entity.pdbx_description
1 polymer ?
#
loop_
_entity_poly.entity_id
_entity_poly.type
_entity_poly.pdbx_seq_one_letter_code
_entity_poly.pdbx_strand_id
1 'polypeptide(L)'
;MSLNERIELLYETGQVDRDIFEQTPVVLRTVEAFLGVQLEEENAGSFTSHLMKAMQRMKTNQAVQSCSAALEQQAASDSRIYAFSRGILAPFNAHETNVDAEAAFIASYLLTLTDGEEV
;
A
#
# COMPACT_ATOMS: atom_id res chain seq x y z
N MET A 1 7.48 -18.36 -3.40
CA MET A 1 7.63 -17.13 -4.21
C MET A 1 8.25 -16.10 -3.29
N SER A 2 9.17 -15.27 -3.75
CA SER A 2 9.68 -14.13 -3.00
C SER A 2 8.85 -12.88 -3.26
N LEU A 3 8.98 -11.88 -2.39
CA LEU A 3 8.31 -10.59 -2.59
C LEU A 3 8.78 -9.90 -3.89
N ASN A 4 10.03 -10.11 -4.30
CA ASN A 4 10.55 -9.61 -5.57
C ASN A 4 9.90 -10.32 -6.77
N GLU A 5 9.77 -11.65 -6.74
CA GLU A 5 9.08 -12.40 -7.80
C GLU A 5 7.62 -11.93 -7.94
N ARG A 6 6.96 -11.56 -6.84
CA ARG A 6 5.62 -10.96 -6.87
C ARG A 6 5.57 -9.60 -7.56
N ILE A 7 6.53 -8.73 -7.25
CA ILE A 7 6.65 -7.39 -7.84
C ILE A 7 6.89 -7.53 -9.35
N GLU A 8 7.79 -8.42 -9.75
CA GLU A 8 8.08 -8.74 -11.15
C GLU A 8 6.83 -9.27 -11.86
N LEU A 9 6.12 -10.23 -11.26
CA LEU A 9 4.89 -10.79 -11.85
C LEU A 9 3.82 -9.72 -12.10
N LEU A 10 3.62 -8.78 -11.17
CA LEU A 10 2.64 -7.69 -11.34
C LEU A 10 2.99 -6.77 -12.51
N TYR A 11 4.28 -6.53 -12.73
CA TYR A 11 4.78 -5.78 -13.87
C TYR A 11 4.66 -6.57 -15.18
N GLU A 12 5.13 -7.82 -15.22
CA GLU A 12 5.10 -8.67 -16.42
C GLU A 12 3.67 -8.95 -16.90
N THR A 13 2.71 -9.06 -15.99
CA THR A 13 1.29 -9.25 -16.32
C THR A 13 0.57 -7.95 -16.69
N GLY A 14 1.28 -6.81 -16.73
CA GLY A 14 0.73 -5.51 -17.11
C GLY A 14 -0.27 -4.93 -16.11
N GLN A 15 -0.27 -5.42 -14.86
CA GLN A 15 -1.12 -4.85 -13.81
C GLN A 15 -0.61 -3.51 -13.29
N VAL A 16 0.70 -3.25 -13.47
CA VAL A 16 1.34 -1.97 -13.21
C VAL A 16 2.33 -1.62 -14.32
N ASP A 17 2.67 -0.34 -14.43
CA ASP A 17 3.69 0.15 -15.35
C ASP A 17 5.11 0.14 -14.74
N ARG A 18 6.09 0.45 -15.60
CA ARG A 18 7.52 0.42 -15.26
C ARG A 18 7.88 1.37 -14.12
N ASP A 19 7.24 2.52 -14.05
CA ASP A 19 7.55 3.54 -13.05
C ASP A 19 7.02 3.11 -11.67
N ILE A 20 5.83 2.52 -11.60
CA ILE A 20 5.35 1.88 -10.36
C ILE A 20 6.26 0.72 -9.93
N PHE A 21 6.68 -0.13 -10.88
CA PHE A 21 7.62 -1.22 -10.62
C PHE A 21 8.95 -0.71 -10.01
N GLU A 22 9.56 0.32 -10.60
CA GLU A 22 10.84 0.88 -10.14
C GLU A 22 10.72 1.60 -8.78
N GLN A 23 9.58 2.21 -8.47
CA GLN A 23 9.37 2.91 -7.20
C GLN A 23 9.00 1.97 -6.05
N THR A 24 8.37 0.82 -6.34
CA THR A 24 7.86 -0.09 -5.31
C THR A 24 8.89 -0.50 -4.25
N PRO A 25 10.14 -0.89 -4.59
CA PRO A 25 11.14 -1.24 -3.58
C PRO A 25 11.49 -0.10 -2.62
N VAL A 26 11.42 1.16 -3.07
CA VAL A 26 11.67 2.34 -2.22
C VAL A 26 10.52 2.53 -1.22
N VAL A 27 9.28 2.38 -1.69
CA VAL A 27 8.09 2.49 -0.84
C VAL A 27 8.08 1.37 0.22
N LEU A 28 8.37 0.13 -0.17
CA LEU A 28 8.43 -1.00 0.77
C LEU A 28 9.49 -0.77 1.86
N ARG A 29 10.69 -0.31 1.51
CA ARG A 29 11.71 0.05 2.53
C ARG A 29 11.25 1.17 3.47
N THR A 30 10.46 2.10 2.96
CA THR A 30 9.89 3.19 3.78
C THR A 30 8.86 2.64 4.76
N VAL A 31 8.07 1.65 4.35
CA VAL A 31 7.12 0.93 5.21
C VAL A 31 7.86 0.13 6.28
N GLU A 32 8.88 -0.64 5.90
CA GLU A 32 9.74 -1.40 6.83
C GLU A 32 10.33 -0.49 7.91
N ALA A 33 10.92 0.64 7.51
CA ALA A 33 11.50 1.61 8.42
C ALA A 33 10.47 2.26 9.36
N PHE A 34 9.25 2.51 8.86
CA PHE A 34 8.18 3.10 9.65
C PHE A 34 7.60 2.13 10.69
N LEU A 35 7.41 0.86 10.30
CA LEU A 35 6.83 -0.17 11.15
C LEU A 35 7.86 -0.87 12.05
N GLY A 36 9.15 -0.82 11.70
CA GLY A 36 10.19 -1.58 12.39
C GLY A 36 10.17 -3.07 12.10
N VAL A 37 9.57 -3.49 10.98
CA VAL A 37 9.43 -4.90 10.57
C VAL A 37 10.15 -5.15 9.24
N GLN A 38 10.47 -6.42 8.97
CA GLN A 38 10.92 -6.86 7.65
C GLN A 38 9.72 -7.37 6.84
N LEU A 39 9.61 -6.92 5.59
CA LEU A 39 8.54 -7.36 4.69
C LEU A 39 9.03 -8.56 3.87
N GLU A 40 8.31 -9.66 4.01
CA GLU A 40 8.55 -10.91 3.29
C GLU A 40 7.28 -11.32 2.53
N GLU A 41 7.36 -12.32 1.66
CA GLU A 41 6.19 -12.76 0.90
C GLU A 41 5.07 -13.22 1.83
N GLU A 42 5.44 -13.91 2.91
CA GLU A 42 4.57 -14.56 3.88
C GLU A 42 3.68 -13.57 4.64
N ASN A 43 4.21 -12.39 5.01
CA ASN A 43 3.47 -11.36 5.73
C ASN A 43 2.95 -10.24 4.82
N ALA A 44 3.68 -9.90 3.75
CA ALA A 44 3.46 -8.68 2.97
C ALA A 44 3.03 -8.92 1.53
N GLY A 45 2.87 -10.17 1.07
CA GLY A 45 2.51 -10.46 -0.33
C GLY A 45 1.17 -9.83 -0.74
N SER A 46 0.15 -9.94 0.11
CA SER A 46 -1.17 -9.31 -0.13
C SER A 46 -1.10 -7.78 -0.09
N PHE A 47 -0.39 -7.24 0.90
CA PHE A 47 -0.16 -5.80 1.04
C PHE A 47 0.54 -5.22 -0.19
N THR A 48 1.65 -5.83 -0.61
CA THR A 48 2.46 -5.39 -1.75
C THR A 48 1.65 -5.41 -3.04
N SER A 49 0.86 -6.47 -3.25
CA SER A 49 -0.02 -6.56 -4.42
C SER A 49 -1.06 -5.43 -4.44
N HIS A 50 -1.64 -5.09 -3.29
CA HIS A 50 -2.61 -4.00 -3.19
C HIS A 50 -1.95 -2.64 -3.37
N LEU A 51 -0.83 -2.40 -2.69
CA LEU A 51 -0.06 -1.16 -2.74
C LEU A 51 0.32 -0.81 -4.18
N MET A 52 0.91 -1.76 -4.91
CA MET A 52 1.28 -1.56 -6.31
C MET A 52 0.09 -1.15 -7.18
N LYS A 53 -1.05 -1.82 -7.02
CA LYS A 53 -2.28 -1.47 -7.75
C LYS A 53 -2.86 -0.13 -7.32
N ALA A 54 -2.79 0.21 -6.03
CA ALA A 54 -3.23 1.50 -5.53
C ALA A 54 -2.39 2.63 -6.12
N MET A 55 -1.06 2.52 -6.08
CA MET A 55 -0.15 3.49 -6.70
C MET A 55 -0.44 3.65 -8.21
N GLN A 56 -0.66 2.55 -8.93
CA GLN A 56 -1.06 2.59 -10.33
C GLN A 56 -2.39 3.33 -10.54
N ARG A 57 -3.41 3.02 -9.75
CA ARG A 57 -4.73 3.67 -9.84
C ARG A 57 -4.66 5.15 -9.50
N MET A 58 -3.89 5.55 -8.48
CA MET A 58 -3.64 6.96 -8.15
C MET A 58 -3.02 7.69 -9.35
N LYS A 59 -1.99 7.09 -9.93
CA LYS A 59 -1.28 7.63 -11.09
C LYS A 59 -2.17 7.78 -12.32
N THR A 60 -3.13 6.88 -12.55
CA THR A 60 -3.99 6.88 -13.74
C THR A 60 -5.35 7.52 -13.52
N ASN A 61 -5.56 8.26 -12.42
CA ASN A 61 -6.86 8.87 -12.07
C ASN A 61 -8.00 7.85 -11.92
N GLN A 62 -7.67 6.65 -11.45
CA GLN A 62 -8.58 5.51 -11.25
C GLN A 62 -8.62 5.07 -9.79
N ALA A 63 -8.26 5.95 -8.86
CA ALA A 63 -8.30 5.70 -7.43
C ALA A 63 -9.68 5.21 -6.99
N VAL A 64 -9.72 4.29 -6.03
CA VAL A 64 -10.96 3.91 -5.37
C VAL A 64 -11.54 5.15 -4.67
N GLN A 65 -12.82 5.43 -4.90
CA GLN A 65 -13.47 6.66 -4.41
C GLN A 65 -14.13 6.49 -3.04
N SER A 66 -14.37 5.26 -2.61
CA SER A 66 -15.06 4.96 -1.34
C SER A 66 -14.70 3.57 -0.86
N CYS A 67 -14.74 3.37 0.46
CA CYS A 67 -14.64 2.04 1.07
C CYS A 67 -15.78 1.85 2.08
N SER A 68 -15.81 0.71 2.77
CA SER A 68 -16.83 0.47 3.78
C SER A 68 -16.57 1.31 5.03
N ALA A 69 -17.63 1.74 5.71
CA ALA A 69 -17.50 2.49 6.97
C ALA A 69 -16.68 1.72 8.04
N ALA A 70 -16.74 0.39 8.02
CA ALA A 70 -15.93 -0.45 8.91
C ALA A 70 -14.43 -0.33 8.60
N LEU A 71 -14.04 -0.28 7.33
CA LEU A 71 -12.65 -0.08 6.94
C LEU A 71 -12.17 1.33 7.30
N GLU A 72 -13.00 2.35 7.08
CA GLU A 72 -12.69 3.74 7.47
C GLU A 72 -12.45 3.85 8.97
N GLN A 73 -13.31 3.22 9.78
CA GLN A 73 -13.16 3.20 11.24
C GLN A 73 -11.89 2.46 11.68
N GLN A 74 -11.61 1.31 11.06
CA GLN A 74 -10.38 0.56 11.34
C GLN A 74 -9.14 1.38 10.98
N ALA A 75 -9.10 1.98 9.79
CA ALA A 75 -8.00 2.81 9.35
C ALA A 75 -7.79 4.03 10.24
N ALA A 76 -8.88 4.63 10.74
CA ALA A 76 -8.84 5.77 11.64
C ALA A 76 -8.44 5.42 13.09
N SER A 77 -8.31 4.13 13.43
CA SER A 77 -7.96 3.69 14.80
C SER A 77 -6.53 4.07 15.22
N ASP A 78 -5.59 4.16 14.27
CA ASP A 78 -4.27 4.76 14.48
C ASP A 78 -4.02 5.88 13.45
N SER A 79 -4.13 7.13 13.93
CA SER A 79 -3.92 8.33 13.11
C SER A 79 -2.53 8.44 12.48
N ARG A 80 -1.49 7.86 13.09
CA ARG A 80 -0.12 7.87 12.56
C ARG A 80 -0.02 6.93 11.37
N ILE A 81 -0.57 5.73 11.49
CA ILE A 81 -0.63 4.75 10.39
C ILE A 81 -1.45 5.34 9.24
N TYR A 82 -2.62 5.92 9.51
CA TYR A 82 -3.44 6.52 8.47
C TYR A 82 -2.73 7.68 7.75
N ALA A 83 -2.09 8.58 8.50
CA ALA A 83 -1.33 9.69 7.93
C ALA A 83 -0.15 9.19 7.07
N PHE A 84 0.54 8.15 7.53
CA PHE A 84 1.62 7.52 6.80
C PHE A 84 1.12 6.88 5.48
N SER A 85 0.00 6.15 5.53
CA SER A 85 -0.65 5.57 4.34
C SER A 85 -0.99 6.62 3.29
N ARG A 86 -1.49 7.78 3.70
CA ARG A 86 -1.70 8.92 2.79
C ARG A 86 -0.38 9.44 2.22
N GLY A 87 0.64 9.55 3.07
CA GLY A 87 1.98 10.02 2.71
C GLY A 87 2.65 9.17 1.63
N ILE A 88 2.56 7.84 1.71
CA ILE A 88 3.17 6.96 0.71
C ILE A 88 2.43 6.96 -0.64
N LEU A 89 1.14 7.29 -0.66
CA LEU A 89 0.35 7.39 -1.89
C LEU A 89 0.41 8.78 -2.53
N ALA A 90 0.69 9.83 -1.75
CA ALA A 90 0.69 11.21 -2.21
C ALA A 90 1.58 11.48 -3.45
N PRO A 91 2.81 10.91 -3.57
CA PRO A 91 3.65 11.11 -4.76
C PRO A 91 3.01 10.62 -6.06
N PHE A 92 2.07 9.67 -5.98
CA PHE A 92 1.38 9.09 -7.12
C PHE A 92 0.07 9.80 -7.46
N ASN A 93 -0.37 10.74 -6.62
CA ASN A 93 -1.63 11.46 -6.80
C ASN A 93 -1.49 12.70 -7.71
N ALA A 94 -0.99 12.50 -8.93
CA ALA A 94 -0.76 13.58 -9.88
C ALA A 94 -2.03 14.35 -10.29
N HIS A 95 -3.21 13.75 -10.06
CA HIS A 95 -4.51 14.27 -10.45
C HIS A 95 -5.32 14.86 -9.29
N GLU A 96 -4.72 15.00 -8.09
CA GLU A 96 -5.38 15.51 -6.88
C GLU A 96 -6.70 14.77 -6.55
N THR A 97 -6.76 13.48 -6.86
CA THR A 97 -7.89 12.62 -6.54
C THR A 97 -8.03 12.41 -5.04
N ASN A 98 -9.24 12.05 -4.60
CA ASN A 98 -9.46 11.62 -3.23
C ASN A 98 -8.62 10.36 -2.94
N VAL A 99 -7.65 10.49 -2.04
CA VAL A 99 -6.75 9.42 -1.62
C VAL A 99 -7.29 8.62 -0.44
N ASP A 100 -8.36 9.08 0.21
CA ASP A 100 -8.75 8.59 1.53
C ASP A 100 -9.15 7.12 1.52
N ALA A 101 -9.90 6.65 0.52
CA ALA A 101 -10.30 5.25 0.46
C ALA A 101 -9.11 4.32 0.19
N GLU A 102 -8.20 4.68 -0.71
CA GLU A 102 -6.96 3.93 -0.95
C GLU A 102 -6.09 3.92 0.32
N ALA A 103 -5.94 5.08 0.97
CA ALA A 103 -5.21 5.19 2.22
C ALA A 103 -5.81 4.35 3.35
N ALA A 104 -7.15 4.19 3.38
CA ALA A 104 -7.82 3.32 4.34
C ALA A 104 -7.49 1.84 4.10
N PHE A 105 -7.47 1.38 2.85
CA PHE A 105 -7.00 0.02 2.51
C PHE A 105 -5.55 -0.20 2.93
N ILE A 106 -4.67 0.73 2.58
CA ILE A 106 -3.25 0.67 2.96
C ILE A 106 -3.11 0.62 4.48
N ALA A 107 -3.77 1.53 5.22
CA ALA A 107 -3.72 1.57 6.68
C ALA A 107 -4.19 0.26 7.32
N SER A 108 -5.25 -0.37 6.80
CA SER A 108 -5.72 -1.66 7.28
C SER A 108 -4.68 -2.78 7.13
N TYR A 109 -3.94 -2.81 6.02
CA TYR A 109 -2.84 -3.75 5.86
C TYR A 109 -1.71 -3.47 6.86
N LEU A 110 -1.33 -2.21 7.03
CA LEU A 110 -0.26 -1.83 7.95
C LEU A 110 -0.60 -2.18 9.41
N LEU A 111 -1.85 -1.96 9.84
CA LEU A 111 -2.35 -2.39 11.14
C LEU A 111 -2.23 -3.91 11.34
N THR A 112 -2.55 -4.69 10.30
CA THR A 112 -2.43 -6.15 10.38
C THR A 112 -0.97 -6.62 10.46
N LEU A 113 -0.05 -5.89 9.83
CA LEU A 113 1.39 -6.17 9.90
C LEU A 113 1.97 -5.85 11.29
N THR A 114 1.37 -4.92 12.04
CA THR A 114 1.79 -4.58 13.42
C THR A 114 1.11 -5.43 14.48
N ASP A 115 -0.14 -5.86 14.24
CA ASP A 115 -0.89 -6.72 15.17
C ASP A 115 -0.35 -8.16 15.21
N GLY A 116 0.54 -8.53 14.28
CA GLY A 116 1.24 -9.82 14.26
C GLY A 116 2.33 -9.98 15.34
N GLU A 117 2.60 -8.96 16.17
CA GLU A 117 3.53 -9.04 17.32
C GLU A 117 2.88 -9.52 18.64
N GLU A 118 1.76 -10.25 18.59
CA GLU A 118 1.34 -11.08 19.73
C GLU A 118 1.62 -12.57 19.46
N VAL A 119 2.77 -13.03 20.02
CA VAL A 119 3.07 -14.30 20.74
C VAL A 119 4.46 -14.84 20.41
#